data_AF-A0A7C9F7A9-F1
#
_entry.id   AF-A0A7C9F7A9-F1
#
_cell.length_a   1.000
_cell.length_b   1.000
_cell.length_c   1.000
_cell.angle_alpha   90.00
_cell.angle_beta   90.00
_cell.angle_gamma   90.00
#
_symmetry.space_group_name_H-M   'P 1'
#
loop_
_entity.id
_entity.type
_entity.pdbx_description
1 polymer ?
#
loop_
_entity_poly.entity_id
_entity_poly.type
_entity_poly.pdbx_seq_one_letter_code
_entity_poly.pdbx_strand_id
1 'polypeptide(L)'
;MAYLVYIWTYKSTIQFMANQTTIQTPLKTVIQDYEAGTKSKFRPTKDFYESMEINRIRFWQLVKGKQEPKASEILALSKFFNVPFNQLITNEKARN
;
A
#
# COMPACT_ATOMS: atom_id res chain seq x y z
N MET A 1 26.25 31.26 -17.06
CA MET A 1 25.41 30.15 -17.57
C MET A 1 25.56 28.83 -16.78
N ALA A 2 26.64 28.60 -16.02
CA ALA A 2 26.82 27.34 -15.26
C ALA A 2 25.98 27.21 -13.96
N TYR A 3 25.63 28.32 -13.30
CA TYR A 3 24.92 28.30 -12.01
C TYR A 3 23.45 27.84 -12.11
N LEU A 4 22.77 28.15 -13.21
CA LEU A 4 21.34 27.82 -13.36
C LEU A 4 21.11 26.32 -13.61
N VAL A 5 22.04 25.65 -14.31
CA VAL A 5 22.02 24.20 -14.52
C VAL A 5 22.25 23.46 -13.19
N TYR A 6 23.14 23.98 -12.34
CA TYR A 6 23.41 23.41 -11.00
C TYR A 6 22.17 23.47 -10.09
N ILE A 7 21.45 24.60 -10.07
CA ILE A 7 20.26 24.75 -9.22
C ILE A 7 19.09 23.87 -9.69
N TRP A 8 18.92 23.72 -11.01
CA TRP A 8 17.86 22.87 -11.58
C TRP A 8 18.13 21.38 -11.37
N THR A 9 19.39 20.95 -11.50
CA THR A 9 19.79 19.55 -11.25
C THR A 9 19.73 19.18 -9.76
N TYR A 10 20.06 20.11 -8.85
CA TYR A 10 19.94 19.90 -7.40
C TYR A 10 18.49 19.76 -6.91
N LYS A 11 17.56 20.58 -7.42
CA LYS A 11 16.13 20.48 -7.07
C LYS A 11 15.49 19.17 -7.55
N SER A 12 15.87 18.71 -8.74
CA SER A 12 15.35 17.45 -9.29
C SER A 12 15.87 16.23 -8.53
N THR A 13 17.17 16.18 -8.20
CA THR A 13 17.76 15.09 -7.38
C THR A 13 17.16 15.02 -5.97
N ILE A 14 16.89 16.14 -5.31
CA ILE A 14 16.19 16.13 -4.01
C ILE A 14 14.77 15.60 -4.12
N GLN A 15 14.04 15.90 -5.20
CA GLN A 15 12.69 15.36 -5.42
C GLN A 15 12.69 13.84 -5.64
N PHE A 16 13.71 13.28 -6.28
CA PHE A 16 13.86 11.82 -6.42
C PHE A 16 14.25 11.14 -5.10
N MET A 17 15.04 11.79 -4.23
CA MET A 17 15.44 11.26 -2.91
C MET A 17 14.33 11.39 -1.85
N ALA A 18 13.46 12.41 -1.93
CA ALA A 18 12.38 12.64 -0.97
C ALA A 18 11.21 11.65 -1.09
N ASN A 19 11.20 10.77 -2.09
CA ASN A 19 10.07 9.90 -2.39
C ASN A 19 10.21 8.47 -1.86
N GLN A 20 11.02 8.24 -0.82
CA GLN A 20 11.20 6.91 -0.23
C GLN A 20 11.24 6.98 1.30
N THR A 21 10.10 6.62 1.91
CA THR A 21 9.95 5.84 3.17
C THR A 21 8.54 6.01 3.76
N THR A 22 7.47 5.82 2.97
CA THR A 22 6.27 5.30 3.62
C THR A 22 6.49 3.80 3.78
N ILE A 23 6.42 3.27 4.99
CA ILE A 23 6.40 1.82 5.21
C ILE A 23 5.18 1.31 4.45
N GLN A 24 5.39 0.80 3.23
CA GLN A 24 4.32 0.28 2.38
C GLN A 24 4.17 -1.18 2.74
N THR A 25 3.02 -1.50 3.32
CA THR A 25 2.66 -2.90 3.52
C THR A 25 2.22 -3.51 2.19
N PRO A 26 2.28 -4.84 2.07
CA PRO A 26 1.83 -5.52 0.85
C PRO A 26 0.35 -5.23 0.60
N LEU A 27 -0.45 -5.18 1.67
CA LEU A 27 -1.85 -4.78 1.61
C LEU A 27 -2.05 -3.33 1.14
N LYS A 28 -1.19 -2.40 1.54
CA LYS A 28 -1.25 -1.01 1.07
C LYS A 28 -0.94 -0.93 -0.43
N THR A 29 0.03 -1.70 -0.91
CA THR A 29 0.35 -1.80 -2.34
C THR A 29 -0.83 -2.35 -3.13
N VAL A 30 -1.44 -3.44 -2.68
CA VAL A 30 -2.64 -4.01 -3.32
C VAL A 30 -3.78 -3.00 -3.38
N ILE A 31 -4.00 -2.23 -2.31
CA ILE A 31 -5.02 -1.17 -2.32
C ILE A 31 -4.67 -0.09 -3.36
N GLN A 32 -3.41 0.34 -3.46
CA GLN A 32 -2.99 1.33 -4.45
C GLN A 32 -3.19 0.82 -5.89
N ASP A 33 -2.86 -0.44 -6.16
CA ASP A 33 -3.06 -1.05 -7.47
C ASP A 33 -4.55 -1.14 -7.82
N TYR A 34 -5.38 -1.49 -6.84
CA TYR A 34 -6.83 -1.47 -6.98
C TYR A 34 -7.37 -0.06 -7.27
N GLU A 35 -6.88 0.97 -6.55
CA GLU A 35 -7.24 2.37 -6.81
C GLU A 35 -6.81 2.84 -8.20
N ALA A 36 -5.63 2.42 -8.65
CA ALA A 36 -5.11 2.75 -9.97
C ALA A 36 -5.96 2.12 -11.09
N GLY A 37 -6.35 0.85 -10.94
CA GLY A 37 -7.21 0.15 -11.89
C GLY A 37 -8.63 0.71 -11.95
N THR A 38 -9.21 1.07 -10.80
CA THR A 38 -10.57 1.63 -10.71
C THR A 38 -10.64 3.13 -10.96
N LYS A 39 -9.50 3.81 -11.01
CA LYS A 39 -9.37 5.29 -11.05
C LYS A 39 -10.16 5.97 -9.93
N SER A 40 -10.36 5.28 -8.81
CA SER A 40 -11.15 5.75 -7.67
C SER A 40 -10.43 5.42 -6.36
N LYS A 41 -10.74 6.18 -5.31
CA LYS A 41 -10.19 5.93 -3.97
C LYS A 41 -10.89 4.78 -3.29
N PHE A 42 -10.12 3.88 -2.71
CA PHE A 42 -10.64 2.73 -2.00
C PHE A 42 -11.28 3.21 -0.69
N ARG A 43 -12.61 3.13 -0.66
CA ARG A 43 -13.44 3.55 0.46
C ARG A 43 -14.22 2.35 0.97
N PRO A 44 -13.63 1.53 1.86
CA PRO A 44 -14.29 0.35 2.41
C PRO A 44 -15.58 0.75 3.14
N THR A 45 -16.69 0.13 2.74
CA THR A 45 -18.03 0.32 3.28
C THR A 45 -18.27 -0.55 4.52
N LYS A 46 -19.42 -0.38 5.19
CA LYS A 46 -19.81 -1.26 6.30
C LYS A 46 -19.88 -2.73 5.84
N ASP A 47 -20.53 -2.96 4.71
CA ASP A 47 -20.70 -4.30 4.12
C ASP A 47 -19.37 -4.96 3.76
N PHE A 48 -18.37 -4.18 3.36
CA PHE A 48 -17.00 -4.67 3.17
C PHE A 48 -16.43 -5.25 4.48
N TYR A 49 -16.56 -4.51 5.59
CA TYR A 49 -16.05 -4.99 6.88
C TYR A 49 -16.80 -6.22 7.39
N GLU A 50 -18.12 -6.26 7.16
CA GLU A 50 -18.96 -7.40 7.54
C GLU A 50 -18.63 -8.64 6.71
N SER A 51 -18.51 -8.52 5.39
CA SER A 51 -18.16 -9.65 4.50
C SER A 51 -16.74 -10.19 4.72
N MET A 52 -15.83 -9.36 5.23
CA MET A 52 -14.48 -9.78 5.60
C MET A 52 -14.33 -10.24 7.05
N GLU A 53 -15.41 -10.17 7.83
CA GLU A 53 -15.41 -10.46 9.27
C GLU A 53 -14.29 -9.70 10.02
N ILE A 54 -13.98 -8.47 9.58
CA ILE A 54 -12.88 -7.67 10.11
C ILE A 54 -13.38 -6.32 10.63
N ASN A 55 -12.92 -5.93 11.82
CA ASN A 55 -13.21 -4.62 12.35
C ASN A 55 -12.48 -3.52 11.54
N ARG A 56 -13.13 -2.38 11.31
CA ARG A 56 -12.54 -1.18 10.67
C ARG A 56 -11.18 -0.80 11.24
N ILE A 57 -11.05 -0.71 12.57
CA ILE A 57 -9.80 -0.31 13.22
C ILE A 57 -8.70 -1.33 12.90
N ARG A 58 -9.04 -2.62 12.98
CA ARG A 58 -8.12 -3.72 12.70
C ARG A 58 -7.66 -3.70 11.26
N PHE A 59 -8.58 -3.54 10.29
CA PHE A 59 -8.22 -3.40 8.88
C PHE A 59 -7.17 -2.30 8.65
N TRP A 60 -7.38 -1.11 9.22
CA TRP A 60 -6.39 -0.03 9.07
C TRP A 60 -5.07 -0.27 9.81
N GLN A 61 -5.06 -1.10 10.86
CA GLN A 61 -3.82 -1.56 11.49
C GLN A 61 -3.05 -2.53 10.57
N LEU A 62 -3.74 -3.40 9.84
CA LEU A 62 -3.14 -4.27 8.82
C LEU A 62 -2.54 -3.43 7.68
N VAL A 63 -3.31 -2.47 7.14
CA VAL A 63 -2.84 -1.57 6.06
C VAL A 63 -1.61 -0.77 6.50
N LYS A 64 -1.53 -0.37 7.77
CA LYS A 64 -0.38 0.35 8.34
C LYS A 64 0.78 -0.56 8.76
N GLY A 65 0.61 -1.88 8.72
CA GLY A 65 1.65 -2.85 9.10
C GLY A 65 1.89 -2.93 10.60
N LYS A 66 0.91 -2.48 11.40
CA LYS A 66 0.97 -2.53 12.86
C LYS A 66 0.59 -3.91 13.40
N GLN A 67 -0.13 -4.69 12.60
CA GLN A 67 -0.59 -6.03 12.94
C GLN A 67 -0.45 -6.95 11.73
N GLU A 68 -0.21 -8.23 12.00
CA GLU A 68 -0.19 -9.26 10.98
C GLU A 68 -1.61 -9.75 10.66
N PRO A 69 -1.91 -10.01 9.37
CA PRO A 69 -3.20 -10.53 8.96
C PRO A 69 -3.33 -12.01 9.34
N LYS A 70 -4.52 -12.42 9.77
CA LYS A 70 -4.84 -13.83 10.03
C LYS A 70 -5.03 -14.56 8.70
N ALA A 71 -4.89 -15.89 8.72
CA ALA A 71 -5.12 -16.73 7.54
C ALA A 71 -6.51 -16.53 6.91
N SER A 72 -7.56 -16.39 7.74
CA SER A 72 -8.92 -16.10 7.27
C SER A 72 -9.05 -14.73 6.59
N GLU A 73 -8.38 -13.71 7.14
CA GLU A 73 -8.36 -12.35 6.60
C GLU A 73 -7.60 -12.29 5.27
N ILE A 74 -6.45 -12.98 5.18
CA ILE A 74 -5.68 -13.11 3.93
C ILE A 74 -6.56 -13.75 2.85
N LEU A 75 -7.30 -14.80 3.21
CA LEU A 75 -8.18 -15.50 2.28
C LEU A 75 -9.30 -14.58 1.76
N ALA A 76 -9.96 -13.83 2.65
CA ALA A 76 -11.03 -12.91 2.29
C ALA A 76 -10.51 -11.72 1.44
N LEU A 77 -9.38 -11.14 1.84
CA LEU A 77 -8.75 -10.02 1.13
C LEU A 77 -8.28 -10.42 -0.27
N SER A 78 -7.67 -11.60 -0.40
CA SER A 78 -7.24 -12.13 -1.70
C SER A 78 -8.42 -12.32 -2.66
N LYS A 79 -9.54 -12.86 -2.16
CA LYS A 79 -10.76 -13.01 -2.97
C LYS A 79 -11.34 -11.66 -3.39
N PHE A 80 -11.40 -10.69 -2.47
CA PHE A 80 -11.98 -9.38 -2.76
C PHE A 80 -11.15 -8.57 -3.76
N PHE A 81 -9.84 -8.50 -3.55
CA PHE A 81 -8.93 -7.78 -4.45
C PHE A 81 -8.56 -8.59 -5.69
N ASN A 82 -8.99 -9.85 -5.77
CA ASN A 82 -8.62 -10.79 -6.83
C ASN A 82 -7.10 -10.91 -7.03
N VAL A 83 -6.36 -10.98 -5.92
CA VAL A 83 -4.90 -11.10 -5.89
C VAL A 83 -4.47 -12.40 -5.21
N PRO A 84 -3.36 -13.02 -5.60
CA PRO A 84 -2.86 -14.21 -4.92
C PRO A 84 -2.39 -13.91 -3.49
N PHE A 85 -2.55 -14.87 -2.57
CA PHE A 85 -2.25 -14.68 -1.14
C PHE A 85 -0.82 -14.21 -0.86
N ASN A 86 0.15 -14.64 -1.67
CA ASN A 86 1.55 -14.25 -1.57
C ASN A 86 1.76 -12.73 -1.64
N GLN A 87 0.96 -12.01 -2.44
CA GLN A 87 1.02 -10.56 -2.54
C GLN A 87 0.50 -9.84 -1.29
N LEU A 88 -0.20 -10.53 -0.39
CA LEU A 88 -0.72 -9.96 0.86
C LEU A 88 0.19 -10.24 2.07
N ILE A 89 1.06 -11.23 1.98
CA ILE A 89 1.98 -11.65 3.06
C ILE A 89 3.44 -11.24 2.80
N THR A 90 3.84 -11.08 1.54
CA THR A 90 5.23 -10.81 1.21
C THR A 90 5.57 -9.35 1.51
N ASN A 91 6.10 -9.10 2.71
CA ASN A 91 6.95 -7.95 2.97
C ASN A 91 8.29 -8.19 2.26
N GLU A 92 8.37 -7.95 0.94
CA GLU A 92 9.68 -7.67 0.34
C GLU A 92 10.10 -6.28 0.81
N LYS A 93 10.54 -6.23 2.06
CA LYS A 93 11.55 -5.26 2.46
C LYS A 93 12.70 -5.56 1.52
N ALA A 94 12.83 -4.77 0.46
CA ALA A 94 14.01 -4.76 -0.38
C ALA A 94 15.21 -4.71 0.57
N ARG A 95 15.93 -5.82 0.63
CA ARG A 95 17.22 -5.93 1.28
C ARG A 95 18.14 -5.00 0.49
N ASN A 96 18.32 -3.79 0.96
CA ASN A 96 19.45 -2.92 0.64
C ASN A 96 20.05 -2.48 1.97
#